data_AF-A0A0R3Q985-F1
#
_entry.id   AF-A0A0R3Q985-F1
#
_cell.length_a   1.000
_cell.length_b   1.000
_cell.length_c   1.000
_cell.angle_alpha   90.00
_cell.angle_beta   90.00
_cell.angle_gamma   90.00
#
_symmetry.space_group_name_H-M   'P 1'
#
loop_
_entity.id
_entity.type
_entity.pdbx_description
1 polymer ?
#
loop_
_entity_poly.entity_id
_entity_poly.type
_entity_poly.pdbx_seq_one_letter_code
_entity_poly.pdbx_strand_id
1 'polypeptide(L)'
;MGGSGSMGSGTDVGAGGSNGAIGTQPRFFPGQWGPCSATCGPGVATRTVECIALQGITSNIIKLPDYECEGTPKPNAFQPCQVQQCALNDADNELPVRERSLTPTRSFKWDYGDWTVCSASCLGGKQRSTLRCVDVKRRTTVAWSFCDAKQRPVDLIRSCNNDPCPPEWDIGEMSQCSHTCGGGLRTRKVRCVRRISRTGGAESTLILPDGQCPQPKPISNEACGLV
;
A
#
# COMPACT_ATOMS: atom_id res chain seq x y z
N MET A 1 3.40 -24.28 61.24
CA MET A 1 4.87 -24.45 61.21
C MET A 1 5.26 -24.37 59.74
N GLY A 2 5.58 -23.19 59.21
CA GLY A 2 6.96 -22.63 59.10
C GLY A 2 7.53 -23.04 57.73
N GLY A 3 7.58 -22.18 56.70
CA GLY A 3 8.64 -21.18 56.40
C GLY A 3 9.73 -21.84 55.52
N SER A 4 10.34 -21.28 54.45
CA SER A 4 10.49 -19.90 53.96
C SER A 4 11.19 -19.86 52.57
N GLY A 5 11.03 -18.74 51.83
CA GLY A 5 12.03 -18.08 50.95
C GLY A 5 12.22 -18.59 49.51
N SER A 6 12.37 -17.79 48.45
CA SER A 6 12.65 -16.35 48.32
C SER A 6 12.39 -15.87 46.87
N MET A 7 11.78 -14.69 46.68
CA MET A 7 11.90 -13.89 45.45
C MET A 7 12.49 -12.53 45.83
N GLY A 8 13.65 -12.21 45.26
CA GLY A 8 14.36 -10.96 45.45
C GLY A 8 14.00 -9.92 44.40
N SER A 9 13.80 -8.71 44.88
CA SER A 9 13.56 -7.46 44.15
C SER A 9 14.80 -7.00 43.37
N GLY A 10 14.58 -6.39 42.21
CA GLY A 10 15.56 -5.60 41.48
C GLY A 10 14.86 -4.42 40.82
N THR A 11 15.03 -3.24 41.43
CA THR A 11 14.61 -1.92 40.95
C THR A 11 15.58 -1.41 39.89
N ASP A 12 15.06 -0.77 38.84
CA ASP A 12 15.82 0.25 38.11
C ASP A 12 14.96 1.49 37.85
N VAL A 13 15.58 2.63 38.12
CA VAL A 13 14.99 3.96 38.29
C VAL A 13 15.09 4.75 36.98
N GLY A 14 13.92 5.18 36.51
CA GLY A 14 13.60 6.53 35.99
C GLY A 14 14.51 7.23 34.98
N ALA A 15 13.91 7.62 33.84
CA ALA A 15 14.10 8.95 33.26
C ALA A 15 12.92 9.33 32.34
N GLY A 16 12.30 10.48 32.60
CA GLY A 16 11.59 11.23 31.56
C GLY A 16 10.06 11.14 31.52
N GLY A 17 9.38 11.19 32.67
CA GLY A 17 7.95 11.55 32.70
C GLY A 17 7.77 13.01 32.32
N SER A 18 7.73 13.30 31.02
CA SER A 18 7.29 14.59 30.50
C SER A 18 5.78 14.63 30.50
N ASN A 19 5.28 15.72 31.09
CA ASN A 19 3.88 16.12 31.22
C ASN A 19 3.02 15.67 30.02
N GLY A 20 1.91 14.99 30.33
CA GLY A 20 0.88 14.63 29.39
C GLY A 20 0.24 15.86 28.75
N ALA A 21 0.84 16.34 27.66
CA ALA A 21 0.12 17.02 26.61
C ALA A 21 -0.63 15.93 25.83
N ILE A 22 -1.95 16.00 25.81
CA ILE A 22 -2.83 15.13 25.04
C ILE A 22 -2.46 15.30 23.56
N GLY A 23 -1.65 14.38 23.05
CA GLY A 23 -1.05 14.50 21.71
C GLY A 23 -2.11 14.31 20.62
N THR A 24 -2.34 15.36 19.86
CA THR A 24 -3.09 15.39 18.58
C THR A 24 -2.32 14.68 17.44
N GLN A 25 -1.26 13.93 17.76
CA GLN A 25 -0.36 13.37 16.75
C GLN A 25 -0.98 12.12 16.10
N PRO A 26 -0.98 12.04 14.76
CA PRO A 26 -1.46 10.87 14.03
C PRO A 26 -0.66 9.62 14.39
N ARG A 27 -1.36 8.52 14.68
CA ARG A 27 -0.75 7.22 14.98
C ARG A 27 -1.53 6.07 14.37
N PHE A 28 -0.84 4.98 14.05
CA PHE A 28 -1.50 3.77 13.61
C PHE A 28 -2.33 3.15 14.73
N PHE A 29 -3.60 2.89 14.45
CA PHE A 29 -4.51 2.22 15.35
C PHE A 29 -4.96 0.88 14.74
N PRO A 30 -4.73 -0.25 15.43
CA PRO A 30 -5.19 -1.54 14.97
C PRO A 30 -6.69 -1.69 15.25
N GLY A 31 -7.46 -2.04 14.22
CA GLY A 31 -8.86 -2.44 14.34
C GLY A 31 -9.03 -3.80 14.99
N GLN A 32 -10.29 -4.24 15.09
CA GLN A 32 -10.63 -5.57 15.60
C GLN A 32 -10.18 -6.66 14.62
N TRP A 33 -9.81 -7.82 15.17
CA TRP A 33 -9.50 -9.00 14.38
C TRP A 33 -10.77 -9.55 13.72
N GLY A 34 -10.68 -9.81 12.42
CA GLY A 34 -11.68 -10.59 11.70
C GLY A 34 -11.64 -12.09 12.07
N PRO A 35 -12.59 -12.88 11.55
CA PRO A 35 -12.62 -14.31 11.77
C PRO A 35 -11.37 -15.00 11.21
N CYS A 36 -11.07 -16.19 11.72
CA CYS A 36 -9.97 -17.00 11.22
C CYS A 36 -10.23 -17.39 9.76
N SER A 37 -9.19 -17.35 8.92
CA SER A 37 -9.29 -17.80 7.51
C SER A 37 -9.64 -19.29 7.36
N ALA A 38 -9.46 -20.08 8.41
CA ALA A 38 -9.75 -21.50 8.45
C ALA A 38 -10.91 -21.78 9.41
N THR A 39 -11.77 -22.74 9.08
CA THR A 39 -12.84 -23.23 9.96
C THR A 39 -12.42 -24.42 10.82
N CYS A 40 -11.28 -25.03 10.50
CA CYS A 40 -10.61 -26.05 11.30
C CYS A 40 -9.09 -25.96 11.05
N GLY A 41 -8.27 -26.35 12.02
CA GLY A 41 -6.81 -26.34 11.92
C GLY A 41 -6.17 -24.94 11.96
N PRO A 42 -4.91 -24.80 11.52
CA PRO A 42 -4.19 -23.52 11.50
C PRO A 42 -4.74 -22.57 10.44
N GLY A 43 -4.94 -21.30 10.80
CA GLY A 43 -5.34 -20.23 9.88
C GLY A 43 -4.75 -18.87 10.26
N VAL A 44 -5.20 -17.82 9.56
CA VAL A 44 -4.76 -16.44 9.79
C VAL A 44 -5.98 -15.53 9.98
N ALA A 45 -6.01 -14.77 11.06
CA ALA A 45 -6.95 -13.68 11.29
C ALA A 45 -6.35 -12.38 10.74
N THR A 46 -7.20 -11.57 10.11
CA THR A 46 -6.80 -10.28 9.49
C THR A 46 -7.51 -9.13 10.20
N ARG A 47 -6.82 -8.01 10.44
CA ARG A 47 -7.42 -6.76 10.96
C ARG A 47 -7.05 -5.58 10.10
N THR A 48 -7.86 -4.54 10.15
CA THR A 48 -7.50 -3.23 9.56
C THR A 48 -6.50 -2.51 10.46
N VAL A 49 -5.57 -1.76 9.86
CA VAL A 49 -4.65 -0.88 10.59
C VAL A 49 -4.73 0.47 9.90
N GLU A 50 -5.31 1.45 10.58
CA GLU A 50 -5.61 2.77 10.02
C GLU A 50 -4.80 3.84 10.74
N CYS A 51 -4.31 4.83 10.00
CA CYS A 51 -3.72 6.02 10.60
C CYS A 51 -4.85 6.92 11.10
N ILE A 52 -4.87 7.23 12.40
CA ILE A 52 -5.91 8.08 12.99
C ILE A 52 -5.31 9.21 13.83
N ALA A 53 -6.00 10.36 13.87
CA ALA A 53 -5.71 11.46 14.78
C ALA A 53 -6.95 11.80 15.63
N LEU A 54 -6.72 12.26 16.87
CA LEU A 54 -7.77 12.77 17.76
C LEU A 54 -7.90 14.28 17.59
N GLN A 55 -9.10 14.74 17.27
CA GLN A 55 -9.39 16.16 17.19
C GLN A 55 -9.37 16.77 18.61
N GLY A 56 -8.45 17.71 18.88
CA GLY A 56 -8.15 18.20 20.23
C GLY A 56 -9.29 18.89 21.00
N ILE A 57 -10.45 19.13 20.36
CA ILE A 57 -11.61 19.80 20.96
C ILE A 57 -12.77 18.82 21.22
N THR A 58 -12.99 17.86 20.31
CA THR A 58 -14.17 16.96 20.31
C THR A 58 -13.82 15.51 20.61
N SER A 59 -12.54 15.15 20.73
CA SER A 59 -12.04 13.76 20.83
C SER A 59 -12.51 12.84 19.71
N ASN A 60 -12.95 13.41 18.57
CA ASN A 60 -13.34 12.64 17.40
C ASN A 60 -12.12 11.99 16.74
N ILE A 61 -12.31 10.77 16.24
CA ILE A 61 -11.31 9.99 15.50
C ILE A 61 -11.41 10.34 14.01
N ILE A 62 -10.34 10.90 13.44
CA ILE A 62 -10.25 11.20 12.01
C ILE A 62 -9.34 10.16 11.37
N LYS A 63 -9.83 9.50 10.32
CA LYS A 63 -9.00 8.62 9.47
C LYS A 63 -8.13 9.47 8.55
N LEU A 64 -6.84 9.24 8.62
CA LEU A 64 -5.82 9.94 7.84
C LEU A 64 -5.14 8.96 6.88
N PRO A 65 -4.52 9.47 5.81
CA PRO A 65 -3.64 8.66 4.99
C PRO A 65 -2.45 8.10 5.78
N ASP A 66 -1.99 6.90 5.43
CA ASP A 66 -0.89 6.20 6.13
C ASP A 66 0.40 7.03 6.27
N TYR A 67 0.66 7.94 5.33
CA TYR A 67 1.87 8.75 5.32
C TYR A 67 1.95 9.75 6.49
N GLU A 68 0.80 10.17 7.05
CA GLU A 68 0.76 11.05 8.22
C GLU A 68 1.30 10.34 9.48
N CYS A 69 1.31 9.01 9.48
CA CYS A 69 1.81 8.17 10.55
C CYS A 69 3.21 7.58 10.28
N GLU A 70 3.86 7.92 9.14
CA GLU A 70 5.22 7.45 8.79
C GLU A 70 6.23 7.93 9.85
N GLY A 71 6.69 7.00 10.70
CA GLY A 71 7.54 7.29 11.87
C GLY A 71 7.01 6.69 13.16
N THR A 72 5.73 6.30 13.19
CA THR A 72 5.15 5.49 14.28
C THR A 72 5.20 4.00 13.92
N PRO A 73 5.38 3.09 14.91
CA PRO A 73 5.41 1.66 14.64
C PRO A 73 4.04 1.18 14.15
N LYS A 74 3.97 0.70 12.89
CA LYS A 74 2.74 0.14 12.31
C LYS A 74 2.49 -1.28 12.86
N PRO A 75 1.36 -1.54 13.55
CA PRO A 75 1.04 -2.87 14.07
C PRO A 75 0.83 -3.92 12.95
N ASN A 76 1.06 -5.20 13.27
CA ASN A 76 0.79 -6.30 12.35
C ASN A 76 -0.69 -6.36 11.98
N ALA A 77 -1.01 -6.42 10.68
CA ALA A 77 -2.38 -6.60 10.17
C ALA A 77 -2.83 -8.06 10.12
N PHE A 78 -1.93 -9.01 10.42
CA PHE A 78 -2.16 -10.44 10.34
C PHE A 78 -1.69 -11.12 11.63
N GLN A 79 -2.46 -12.07 12.13
CA GLN A 79 -2.12 -12.88 13.31
C GLN A 79 -2.62 -14.31 13.10
N PRO A 80 -1.81 -15.34 13.41
CA PRO A 80 -2.31 -16.71 13.32
C PRO A 80 -3.34 -17.06 14.36
N CYS A 81 -4.29 -17.86 13.91
CA CYS A 81 -5.36 -18.43 14.71
C CYS A 81 -5.31 -19.95 14.58
N GLN A 82 -5.73 -20.63 15.64
CA GLN A 82 -5.87 -22.08 15.64
C GLN A 82 -7.33 -22.37 15.93
N VAL A 83 -8.02 -22.97 14.95
CA VAL A 83 -9.38 -23.48 15.14
C VAL A 83 -9.29 -24.96 15.51
N GLN A 84 -10.42 -25.56 15.90
CA GLN A 84 -10.50 -26.98 16.23
C GLN A 84 -9.81 -27.84 15.18
N GLN A 85 -9.17 -28.92 15.63
CA GLN A 85 -8.50 -29.88 14.74
C GLN A 85 -9.49 -30.31 13.65
N CYS A 86 -9.07 -30.27 12.38
CA CYS A 86 -9.88 -30.84 11.32
C CYS A 86 -10.05 -32.33 11.63
N ALA A 87 -11.30 -32.81 11.68
CA ALA A 87 -11.57 -34.23 11.77
C ALA A 87 -11.05 -34.89 10.49
N LEU A 88 -9.85 -35.46 10.57
CA LEU A 88 -9.39 -36.40 9.56
C LEU A 88 -10.19 -37.67 9.81
N ASN A 89 -10.95 -38.11 8.82
CA ASN A 89 -11.49 -39.46 8.84
C ASN A 89 -10.28 -40.39 8.67
N ASP A 90 -9.81 -40.93 9.79
CA ASP A 90 -8.66 -41.81 9.87
C ASP A 90 -8.95 -43.14 9.19
N ALA A 91 -8.39 -43.30 7.99
CA ALA A 91 -8.16 -44.58 7.34
C ALA A 91 -6.82 -44.51 6.62
N ASP A 92 -5.72 -44.56 7.38
CA ASP A 92 -4.56 -45.32 6.89
C ASP A 92 -3.63 -45.78 8.01
N ASN A 93 -3.10 -46.97 7.75
CA ASN A 93 -2.56 -47.97 8.66
C ASN A 93 -1.20 -47.57 9.29
N GLU A 94 -0.89 -48.18 10.44
CA GLU A 94 0.38 -48.05 11.16
C GLU A 94 1.62 -48.27 10.26
N LEU A 95 2.63 -47.42 10.43
CA LEU A 95 4.02 -47.74 10.10
C LEU A 95 4.94 -47.37 11.28
N PRO A 96 6.01 -48.18 11.55
CA PRO A 96 6.71 -48.14 12.82
C PRO A 96 7.69 -46.97 12.90
N VAL A 97 7.78 -46.41 14.10
CA VAL A 97 8.76 -45.39 14.50
C VAL A 97 10.18 -45.96 14.42
N ARG A 98 10.94 -45.61 13.37
CA ARG A 98 12.41 -45.71 13.40
C ARG A 98 13.07 -44.50 12.71
N GLU A 99 13.93 -43.88 13.49
CA GLU A 99 14.75 -42.68 13.26
C GLU A 99 15.10 -42.39 11.80
N ARG A 100 14.65 -41.21 11.33
CA ARG A 100 15.29 -40.50 10.23
C ARG A 100 15.44 -39.02 10.57
N SER A 101 16.26 -38.77 11.59
CA SER A 101 16.93 -37.48 11.79
C SER A 101 17.91 -37.26 10.64
N LEU A 102 17.40 -36.73 9.53
CA LEU A 102 18.08 -36.00 8.43
C LEU A 102 17.07 -35.79 7.29
N THR A 103 15.87 -35.28 7.57
CA THR A 103 15.26 -34.43 6.53
C THR A 103 16.19 -33.23 6.44
N PRO A 104 16.74 -32.87 5.26
CA PRO A 104 17.48 -31.64 5.17
C PRO A 104 16.50 -30.57 5.60
N THR A 105 16.75 -29.94 6.76
CA THR A 105 15.93 -28.85 7.31
C THR A 105 15.70 -27.87 6.16
N ARG A 106 14.53 -27.95 5.53
CA ARG A 106 14.17 -27.07 4.42
C ARG A 106 13.79 -25.78 5.12
N SER A 107 14.77 -24.90 5.26
CA SER A 107 14.56 -23.58 5.81
C SER A 107 13.99 -22.71 4.71
N PHE A 108 12.77 -22.24 4.92
CA PHE A 108 12.11 -21.28 4.03
C PHE A 108 12.12 -19.92 4.71
N LYS A 109 12.35 -18.86 3.93
CA LYS A 109 12.29 -17.49 4.43
C LYS A 109 11.57 -16.58 3.47
N TRP A 110 10.97 -15.52 4.01
CA TRP A 110 10.53 -14.41 3.19
C TRP A 110 11.72 -13.62 2.67
N ASP A 111 11.58 -13.16 1.44
CA ASP A 111 12.56 -12.33 0.79
C ASP A 111 11.85 -11.30 -0.10
N TYR A 112 12.48 -10.16 -0.29
CA TYR A 112 11.98 -9.13 -1.20
C TYR A 112 12.34 -9.51 -2.63
N GLY A 113 11.35 -9.43 -3.51
CA GLY A 113 11.48 -9.63 -4.94
C GLY A 113 11.51 -8.30 -5.69
N ASP A 114 11.18 -8.39 -6.97
CA ASP A 114 11.14 -7.24 -7.87
C ASP A 114 10.12 -6.20 -7.42
N TRP A 115 10.32 -4.98 -7.89
CA TRP A 115 9.36 -3.91 -7.65
C TRP A 115 8.18 -4.02 -8.59
N THR A 116 6.99 -3.76 -8.05
CA THR A 116 5.78 -3.55 -8.85
C THR A 116 5.94 -2.33 -9.75
N VAL A 117 5.09 -2.26 -10.78
CA VAL A 117 4.97 -1.05 -11.60
C VAL A 117 4.64 0.15 -10.73
N CYS A 118 5.21 1.31 -11.07
CA CYS A 118 4.94 2.53 -10.33
C CYS A 118 3.45 2.89 -10.44
N SER A 119 2.82 3.30 -9.34
CA SER A 119 1.41 3.70 -9.31
C SER A 119 1.09 4.92 -10.19
N ALA A 120 2.10 5.67 -10.60
CA ALA A 120 1.97 6.83 -11.47
C ALA A 120 3.16 6.87 -12.45
N SER A 121 2.94 7.34 -13.68
CA SER A 121 3.99 7.52 -14.69
C SER A 121 4.79 8.81 -14.53
N CYS A 122 4.28 9.77 -13.76
CA CYS A 122 4.85 11.11 -13.55
C CYS A 122 4.20 11.78 -12.34
N LEU A 123 4.78 12.88 -11.86
CA LEU A 123 4.33 13.65 -10.69
C LEU A 123 4.30 12.85 -9.38
N GLY A 124 5.17 11.83 -9.28
CA GLY A 124 5.32 11.01 -8.09
C GLY A 124 4.29 9.88 -8.01
N GLY A 125 4.79 8.68 -7.84
CA GLY A 125 4.04 7.48 -7.50
C GLY A 125 4.76 6.68 -6.44
N LYS A 126 4.13 5.58 -6.02
CA LYS A 126 4.72 4.61 -5.10
C LYS A 126 4.76 3.26 -5.80
N GLN A 127 5.85 2.52 -5.59
CA GLN A 127 5.96 1.12 -5.97
C GLN A 127 6.28 0.29 -4.73
N ARG A 128 5.73 -0.93 -4.70
CA ARG A 128 5.92 -1.90 -3.61
C ARG A 128 6.82 -3.03 -4.08
N SER A 129 7.74 -3.48 -3.23
CA SER A 129 8.51 -4.69 -3.52
C SER A 129 7.59 -5.91 -3.36
N THR A 130 7.68 -6.82 -4.32
CA THR A 130 6.96 -8.09 -4.27
C THR A 130 7.55 -8.96 -3.15
N LEU A 131 6.73 -9.76 -2.48
CA LEU A 131 7.21 -10.70 -1.48
C LEU A 131 7.28 -12.10 -2.08
N ARG A 132 8.40 -12.78 -1.84
CA ARG A 132 8.64 -14.16 -2.29
C ARG A 132 9.04 -15.03 -1.10
N CYS A 133 8.51 -16.24 -1.09
CA CYS A 133 9.00 -17.29 -0.19
C CYS A 133 10.14 -18.03 -0.88
N VAL A 134 11.31 -18.13 -0.25
CA VAL A 134 12.49 -18.77 -0.85
C VAL A 134 13.01 -19.92 0.01
N ASP A 135 13.36 -21.04 -0.65
CA ASP A 135 14.15 -22.12 -0.05
C ASP A 135 15.58 -21.60 0.14
N VAL A 136 16.05 -21.50 1.39
CA VAL A 136 17.36 -20.94 1.74
C VAL A 136 18.51 -21.75 1.13
N LYS A 137 18.35 -23.07 1.00
CA LYS A 137 19.39 -23.95 0.47
C LYS A 137 19.46 -23.87 -1.05
N ARG A 138 18.31 -23.91 -1.71
CA ARG A 138 18.23 -23.88 -3.18
C ARG A 138 18.24 -22.47 -3.77
N ARG A 139 17.98 -21.46 -2.96
CA ARG A 139 17.75 -20.06 -3.36
C ARG A 139 16.66 -19.92 -4.43
N THR A 140 15.69 -20.82 -4.41
CA THR A 140 14.58 -20.85 -5.37
C THR A 140 13.30 -20.34 -4.71
N THR A 141 12.49 -19.61 -5.47
CA THR A 141 11.15 -19.22 -5.04
C THR A 141 10.24 -20.44 -4.98
N VAL A 142 9.50 -20.56 -3.89
CA VAL A 142 8.53 -21.62 -3.62
C VAL A 142 7.16 -21.00 -3.31
N ALA A 143 6.13 -21.84 -3.20
CA ALA A 143 4.80 -21.38 -2.82
C ALA A 143 4.82 -20.66 -1.47
N TRP A 144 3.96 -19.65 -1.31
CA TRP A 144 3.92 -18.81 -0.11
C TRP A 144 3.59 -19.59 1.17
N SER A 145 2.88 -20.71 1.05
CA SER A 145 2.51 -21.60 2.16
C SER A 145 3.71 -22.25 2.87
N PHE A 146 4.89 -22.30 2.23
CA PHE A 146 6.09 -22.83 2.85
C PHE A 146 6.75 -21.87 3.84
N CYS A 147 6.43 -20.58 3.74
CA CYS A 147 6.94 -19.57 4.67
C CYS A 147 5.92 -19.29 5.77
N ASP A 148 6.41 -19.11 7.00
CA ASP A 148 5.56 -18.73 8.13
C ASP A 148 4.99 -17.32 7.91
N ALA A 149 3.66 -17.22 7.81
CA ALA A 149 2.97 -15.94 7.67
C ALA A 149 3.27 -14.96 8.82
N LYS A 150 3.62 -15.44 10.03
CA LYS A 150 4.03 -14.59 11.16
C LYS A 150 5.30 -13.81 10.89
N GLN A 151 6.19 -14.41 10.09
CA GLN A 151 7.50 -13.86 9.78
C GLN A 151 7.49 -13.07 8.49
N ARG A 152 6.32 -12.85 7.88
CA ARG A 152 6.18 -12.03 6.68
C ARG A 152 6.60 -10.59 7.01
N PRO A 153 7.62 -10.04 6.34
CA PRO A 153 8.09 -8.70 6.61
C PRO A 153 7.05 -7.68 6.15
N VAL A 154 7.17 -6.45 6.68
CA VAL A 154 6.37 -5.31 6.25
C VAL A 154 6.61 -5.02 4.77
N ASP A 155 5.58 -4.51 4.11
CA ASP A 155 5.70 -4.19 2.70
C ASP A 155 6.66 -3.01 2.50
N LEU A 156 7.72 -3.25 1.74
CA LEU A 156 8.69 -2.23 1.41
C LEU A 156 8.17 -1.37 0.25
N ILE A 157 8.09 -0.06 0.47
CA ILE A 157 7.54 0.92 -0.49
C ILE A 157 8.61 1.95 -0.78
N ARG A 158 8.72 2.38 -2.04
CA ARG A 158 9.57 3.49 -2.46
C ARG A 158 8.84 4.43 -3.41
N SER A 159 9.26 5.69 -3.41
CA SER A 159 8.80 6.68 -4.38
C SER A 159 9.39 6.41 -5.77
N CYS A 160 8.65 6.77 -6.81
CA CYS A 160 9.06 6.64 -8.20
C CYS A 160 8.42 7.69 -9.09
N ASN A 161 9.02 7.90 -10.28
CA ASN A 161 8.49 8.77 -11.32
C ASN A 161 8.15 10.18 -10.82
N ASN A 162 9.09 10.79 -10.09
CA ASN A 162 8.91 12.11 -9.49
C ASN A 162 8.98 13.26 -10.50
N ASP A 163 9.39 12.97 -11.74
CA ASP A 163 9.48 13.97 -12.79
C ASP A 163 8.10 14.50 -13.21
N PRO A 164 8.02 15.76 -13.68
CA PRO A 164 6.80 16.31 -14.24
C PRO A 164 6.27 15.46 -15.39
N CYS A 165 4.94 15.45 -15.57
CA CYS A 165 4.36 14.77 -16.72
C CYS A 165 4.83 15.39 -18.04
N PRO A 166 4.97 14.59 -19.10
CA PRO A 166 5.16 15.13 -20.44
C PRO A 166 4.05 16.14 -20.80
N PRO A 167 4.37 17.20 -21.56
CA PRO A 167 3.38 18.14 -22.02
C PRO A 167 2.44 17.50 -23.06
N GLU A 168 1.17 17.89 -23.03
CA GLU A 168 0.11 17.39 -23.89
C GLU A 168 -0.76 18.53 -24.42
N TRP A 169 -1.45 18.27 -25.55
CA TRP A 169 -2.40 19.23 -26.09
C TRP A 169 -3.71 19.18 -25.31
N ASP A 170 -4.09 20.29 -24.71
CA ASP A 170 -5.44 20.49 -24.21
C ASP A 170 -6.30 21.11 -25.31
N ILE A 171 -7.29 20.34 -25.74
CA ILE A 171 -8.14 20.61 -26.91
C ILE A 171 -9.53 20.92 -26.39
N GLY A 172 -9.93 22.18 -26.46
CA GLY A 172 -11.27 22.62 -26.12
C GLY A 172 -12.32 22.17 -27.14
N GLU A 173 -13.58 22.36 -26.77
CA GLU A 173 -14.72 22.12 -27.65
C GLU A 173 -14.69 23.05 -28.88
N MET A 174 -15.25 22.55 -29.99
CA MET A 174 -15.48 23.38 -31.16
C MET A 174 -16.62 24.36 -30.90
N SER A 175 -16.42 25.59 -31.34
CA SER A 175 -17.48 26.59 -31.44
C SER A 175 -18.55 26.12 -32.41
N GLN A 176 -19.73 26.74 -32.30
CA GLN A 176 -20.71 26.67 -33.38
C GLN A 176 -20.11 27.22 -34.69
N CYS A 177 -20.68 26.80 -35.81
CA CYS A 177 -20.27 27.31 -37.11
C CYS A 177 -20.59 28.80 -37.20
N SER A 178 -19.66 29.60 -37.72
CA SER A 178 -19.86 31.04 -37.89
C SER A 178 -21.06 31.38 -38.78
N HIS A 179 -21.41 30.47 -39.70
CA HIS A 179 -22.56 30.58 -40.57
C HIS A 179 -23.34 29.27 -40.58
N THR A 180 -24.66 29.36 -40.68
CA THR A 180 -25.55 28.20 -40.81
C THR A 180 -25.76 27.80 -42.28
N CYS A 181 -25.37 28.65 -43.24
CA CYS A 181 -25.45 28.41 -44.68
C CYS A 181 -24.31 29.11 -45.43
N GLY A 182 -23.99 28.64 -46.64
CA GLY A 182 -23.02 29.31 -47.53
C GLY A 182 -21.55 29.14 -47.15
N GLY A 183 -21.22 28.17 -46.29
CA GLY A 183 -19.87 27.96 -45.77
C GLY A 183 -19.53 28.88 -44.59
N GLY A 184 -18.80 28.34 -43.62
CA GLY A 184 -18.34 29.05 -42.42
C GLY A 184 -17.16 28.36 -41.75
N LEU A 185 -16.74 28.89 -40.61
CA LEU A 185 -15.63 28.38 -39.81
C LEU A 185 -16.10 28.08 -38.39
N ARG A 186 -15.70 26.92 -37.87
CA ARG A 186 -15.76 26.61 -36.44
C ARG A 186 -14.35 26.66 -35.86
N THR A 187 -14.21 27.13 -34.63
CA THR A 187 -12.93 27.33 -33.97
C THR A 187 -12.91 26.68 -32.60
N ARG A 188 -11.75 26.18 -32.17
CA ARG A 188 -11.53 25.64 -30.82
C ARG A 188 -10.24 26.16 -30.23
N LYS A 189 -10.16 26.16 -28.90
CA LYS A 189 -8.93 26.45 -28.17
C LYS A 189 -8.02 25.22 -28.22
N VAL A 190 -6.78 25.41 -28.65
CA VAL A 190 -5.74 24.38 -28.62
C VAL A 190 -4.55 24.99 -27.89
N ARG A 191 -4.25 24.51 -26.70
CA ARG A 191 -3.16 25.00 -25.87
C ARG A 191 -2.24 23.86 -25.46
N CYS A 192 -0.93 24.08 -25.50
CA CYS A 192 0.02 23.15 -24.96
C CYS A 192 0.03 23.28 -23.44
N VAL A 193 -0.14 22.18 -22.71
CA VAL A 193 -0.22 22.20 -21.25
C VAL A 193 0.62 21.10 -20.63
N ARG A 194 1.09 21.31 -19.40
CA ARG A 194 1.76 20.29 -18.60
C ARG A 194 1.19 20.27 -17.19
N ARG A 195 0.85 19.08 -16.72
CA ARG A 195 0.40 18.87 -15.33
C ARG A 195 1.60 19.06 -14.39
N ILE A 196 1.43 19.85 -13.33
CA ILE A 196 2.50 20.22 -12.39
C ILE A 196 2.23 19.85 -10.93
N SER A 197 1.00 19.50 -10.55
CA SER A 197 0.71 19.00 -9.19
C SER A 197 -0.53 18.09 -9.13
N ARG A 198 -0.48 17.14 -8.18
CA ARG A 198 -1.61 16.29 -7.73
C ARG A 198 -1.90 16.44 -6.23
N THR A 199 -1.49 17.53 -5.58
CA THR A 199 -1.75 17.75 -4.15
C THR A 199 -3.14 18.34 -3.92
N GLY A 200 -4.01 17.64 -3.18
CA GLY A 200 -5.26 18.21 -2.65
C GLY A 200 -6.47 18.20 -3.58
N GLY A 201 -6.54 17.27 -4.54
CA GLY A 201 -7.73 17.07 -5.38
C GLY A 201 -7.96 18.11 -6.49
N ALA A 202 -7.12 19.15 -6.56
CA ALA A 202 -7.11 20.12 -7.66
C ALA A 202 -5.94 19.84 -8.61
N GLU A 203 -6.25 19.46 -9.84
CA GLU A 203 -5.26 19.29 -10.91
C GLU A 203 -4.73 20.66 -11.35
N SER A 204 -3.44 20.90 -11.16
CA SER A 204 -2.80 22.15 -11.57
C SER A 204 -2.05 21.96 -12.88
N THR A 205 -2.33 22.81 -13.87
CA THR A 205 -1.77 22.72 -15.22
C THR A 205 -1.08 24.02 -15.60
N LEU A 206 0.14 23.90 -16.17
CA LEU A 206 0.93 25.01 -16.70
C LEU A 206 0.73 25.10 -18.21
N ILE A 207 0.39 26.29 -18.72
CA ILE A 207 0.35 26.55 -20.18
C ILE A 207 1.77 26.76 -20.68
N LEU A 208 2.13 26.06 -21.75
CA LEU A 208 3.45 26.05 -22.35
C LEU A 208 3.42 26.56 -23.80
N PRO A 209 4.56 26.96 -24.37
CA PRO A 209 4.70 27.21 -25.81
C PRO A 209 4.39 25.97 -26.66
N ASP A 210 3.77 26.18 -27.82
CA ASP A 210 3.34 25.12 -28.75
C ASP A 210 4.45 24.12 -29.13
N GLY A 211 5.70 24.59 -29.26
CA GLY A 211 6.84 23.75 -29.63
C GLY A 211 7.25 22.73 -28.57
N GLN A 212 6.72 22.83 -27.35
CA GLN A 212 6.99 21.86 -26.28
C GLN A 212 6.05 20.67 -26.33
N CYS A 213 4.91 20.77 -27.02
CA CYS A 213 3.99 19.67 -27.21
C CYS A 213 4.33 18.84 -28.47
N PRO A 214 3.90 17.56 -28.51
CA PRO A 214 4.11 16.70 -29.66
C PRO A 214 3.58 17.32 -30.95
N GLN A 215 4.36 17.29 -32.02
CA GLN A 215 3.93 17.79 -33.32
C GLN A 215 3.23 16.69 -34.12
N PRO A 216 2.25 17.03 -34.97
CA PRO A 216 1.79 18.39 -35.31
C PRO A 216 0.80 19.00 -34.30
N LYS A 217 0.76 20.33 -34.23
CA LYS A 217 -0.28 21.06 -33.48
C LYS A 217 -1.69 20.69 -34.01
N PRO A 218 -2.64 20.31 -33.14
CA PRO A 218 -4.01 20.05 -33.55
C PRO A 218 -4.64 21.27 -34.22
N ILE A 219 -5.44 21.00 -35.26
CA ILE A 219 -6.16 22.03 -36.03
C ILE A 219 -7.06 22.82 -35.09
N SER A 220 -6.93 24.15 -35.05
CA SER A 220 -7.75 25.02 -34.21
C SER A 220 -9.00 25.55 -34.92
N ASN A 221 -9.09 25.40 -36.23
CA ASN A 221 -10.20 25.91 -37.04
C ASN A 221 -10.54 24.96 -38.20
N GLU A 222 -11.83 24.78 -38.46
CA GLU A 222 -12.30 23.84 -39.48
C GLU A 222 -13.47 24.46 -40.25
N ALA A 223 -13.53 24.19 -41.55
CA ALA A 223 -14.65 24.60 -42.38
C ALA A 223 -15.94 23.86 -41.97
N CYS A 224 -17.07 24.55 -42.04
CA CYS A 224 -18.39 24.01 -41.71
C CYS A 224 -19.47 24.70 -42.57
N GLY A 225 -20.72 24.25 -42.46
CA GLY A 225 -21.84 24.92 -43.15
C GLY A 225 -21.81 24.82 -44.69
N LEU A 226 -21.13 23.79 -45.23
CA LEU A 226 -21.19 23.44 -46.64
C LEU A 226 -22.57 22.85 -46.93
N VAL A 227 -23.47 23.69 -47.42
CA VAL A 227 -24.79 23.33 -47.96
C VAL A 227 -24.85 23.87 -49.37
#